data_AF-A0A0F9Q9C1-F1
#
_entry.id   AF-A0A0F9Q9C1-F1
#
_cell.length_a   1.000
_cell.length_b   1.000
_cell.length_c   1.000
_cell.angle_alpha   90.00
_cell.angle_beta   90.00
_cell.angle_gamma   90.00
#
_symmetry.space_group_name_H-M   'P 1'
#
loop_
_entity.id
_entity.type
_entity.pdbx_description
1 polymer ?
#
loop_
_entity_poly.entity_id
_entity_poly.type
_entity_poly.pdbx_seq_one_letter_code
_entity_poly.pdbx_strand_id
1 'polypeptide(L)'
;MRAIANSYQMFDGKVTVWMLPVATLRHDIAWHDALKLFGITAEDWREKASDAKSMFYLAEGNMVDVEVADIAEDDPFASEINGLKNYWDNRNGDMQNNWDWFTSCITNDVCFDLYDAYKATRRVMPKIESEILQGPPPDIATDPKKTGSGRKRSTKKSAST
;
A
#
# COMPACT_ATOMS: atom_id res chain seq x y z
N MET A 1 19.27 2.36 0.30
CA MET A 1 17.93 1.96 -0.19
C MET A 1 17.50 2.67 -1.47
N ARG A 2 18.00 3.88 -1.79
CA ARG A 2 17.62 4.62 -3.03
C ARG A 2 17.78 3.83 -4.34
N ALA A 3 18.78 2.94 -4.43
CA ALA A 3 19.07 2.16 -5.63
C ALA A 3 17.91 1.28 -6.16
N ILE A 4 16.92 0.97 -5.31
CA ILE A 4 15.74 0.17 -5.68
C ILE A 4 14.43 0.97 -5.65
N ALA A 5 14.51 2.28 -5.43
CA ALA A 5 13.37 3.18 -5.32
C ALA A 5 13.26 4.08 -6.56
N ASN A 6 12.05 4.56 -6.81
CA ASN A 6 11.80 5.62 -7.77
C ASN A 6 11.63 6.95 -7.01
N SER A 7 12.06 8.04 -7.61
CA SER A 7 11.95 9.38 -7.02
C SER A 7 10.81 10.19 -7.64
N TYR A 8 10.26 11.12 -6.87
CA TYR A 8 9.34 12.14 -7.35
C TYR A 8 9.70 13.49 -6.73
N GLN A 9 9.59 14.54 -7.52
CA GLN A 9 9.88 15.91 -7.09
C GLN A 9 8.58 16.63 -6.71
N MET A 10 8.58 17.22 -5.52
CA MET A 10 7.48 18.00 -4.95
C MET A 10 7.92 19.45 -4.71
N PHE A 11 6.96 20.36 -4.55
CA PHE A 11 7.20 21.77 -4.19
C PHE A 11 8.22 22.46 -5.11
N ASP A 12 7.98 22.42 -6.42
CA ASP A 12 8.87 22.97 -7.45
C ASP A 12 10.30 22.39 -7.41
N GLY A 13 10.41 21.09 -7.09
CA GLY A 13 11.69 20.38 -7.05
C GLY A 13 12.51 20.59 -5.78
N LYS A 14 11.97 21.29 -4.79
CA LYS A 14 12.64 21.53 -3.50
C LYS A 14 12.63 20.32 -2.59
N VAL A 15 11.72 19.37 -2.82
CA VAL A 15 11.71 18.09 -2.13
C VAL A 15 11.78 16.96 -3.14
N THR A 16 12.68 16.00 -2.90
CA THR A 16 12.69 14.73 -3.63
C THR A 16 12.32 13.61 -2.66
N VAL A 17 11.18 12.97 -2.90
CA VAL A 17 10.75 11.79 -2.16
C VAL A 17 11.15 10.53 -2.92
N TRP A 18 11.69 9.54 -2.22
CA TRP A 18 12.06 8.25 -2.79
C TRP A 18 11.12 7.19 -2.27
N MET A 19 10.44 6.48 -3.17
CA MET A 19 9.47 5.46 -2.81
C MET A 19 9.76 4.12 -3.51
N LEU A 20 9.59 3.02 -2.77
CA LEU A 20 9.70 1.67 -3.33
C LEU A 20 8.59 1.44 -4.36
N PRO A 21 8.87 1.01 -5.60
CA PRO A 21 7.88 1.00 -6.69
C PRO A 21 6.85 -0.13 -6.63
N VAL A 22 7.01 -1.05 -5.69
CA VAL A 22 6.18 -2.24 -5.46
C VAL A 22 5.97 -2.43 -3.96
N ALA A 23 4.91 -3.14 -3.58
CA ALA A 23 4.73 -3.56 -2.20
C ALA A 23 5.88 -4.48 -1.77
N THR A 24 6.38 -4.29 -0.56
CA THR A 24 7.49 -5.06 0.02
C THR A 24 7.13 -5.54 1.42
N LEU A 25 7.95 -6.38 2.04
CA LEU A 25 7.74 -6.79 3.43
C LEU A 25 7.60 -5.59 4.39
N ARG A 26 8.30 -4.48 4.12
CA ARG A 26 8.15 -3.23 4.89
C ARG A 26 6.74 -2.66 4.78
N HIS A 27 6.14 -2.72 3.59
CA HIS A 27 4.77 -2.30 3.37
C HIS A 27 3.80 -3.17 4.18
N ASP A 28 3.98 -4.49 4.16
CA ASP A 28 3.12 -5.41 4.91
C ASP A 28 3.21 -5.20 6.42
N ILE A 29 4.43 -4.95 6.94
CA ILE A 29 4.63 -4.61 8.36
C ILE A 29 3.91 -3.31 8.70
N ALA A 30 4.13 -2.25 7.91
CA ALA A 30 3.47 -0.96 8.13
C ALA A 30 1.95 -1.07 8.07
N TRP A 31 1.41 -1.88 7.15
CA TRP A 31 -0.02 -2.18 7.06
C TRP A 31 -0.54 -2.87 8.32
N HIS A 32 0.11 -3.95 8.76
CA HIS A 32 -0.32 -4.67 9.97
C HIS A 32 -0.26 -3.81 11.23
N ASP A 33 0.77 -2.98 11.36
CA ASP A 33 0.91 -2.11 12.52
C ASP A 33 -0.07 -0.93 12.47
N ALA A 34 -0.38 -0.40 11.29
CA ALA A 34 -1.44 0.61 11.12
C ALA A 34 -2.83 0.05 11.51
N LEU A 35 -3.16 -1.17 11.10
CA LEU A 35 -4.42 -1.82 11.49
C LEU A 35 -4.55 -1.94 13.02
N LYS A 36 -3.47 -2.35 13.70
CA LYS A 36 -3.42 -2.44 15.16
C LYS A 36 -3.53 -1.07 15.81
N LEU A 37 -2.75 -0.10 15.35
CA LEU A 37 -2.71 1.28 15.85
C LEU A 37 -4.10 1.91 15.82
N PHE A 38 -4.81 1.76 14.70
CA PHE A 38 -6.10 2.43 14.51
C PHE A 38 -7.31 1.60 14.97
N GLY A 39 -7.10 0.33 15.39
CA GLY A 39 -8.18 -0.57 15.76
C GLY A 39 -9.13 -0.85 14.60
N ILE A 40 -8.61 -0.91 13.37
CA ILE A 40 -9.38 -1.14 12.13
C ILE A 40 -8.99 -2.50 11.56
N THR A 41 -9.98 -3.27 11.10
CA THR A 41 -9.74 -4.54 10.39
C THR A 41 -9.40 -4.28 8.93
N ALA A 42 -8.80 -5.27 8.26
CA ALA A 42 -8.47 -5.13 6.84
C ALA A 42 -9.74 -4.94 5.99
N GLU A 43 -10.83 -5.60 6.37
CA GLU A 43 -12.14 -5.53 5.71
C GLU A 43 -12.77 -4.15 5.83
N ASP A 44 -12.65 -3.53 7.01
CA ASP A 44 -13.28 -2.23 7.30
C ASP A 44 -12.44 -1.03 6.83
N TRP A 45 -11.21 -1.26 6.38
CA TRP A 45 -10.26 -0.18 6.08
C TRP A 45 -10.82 0.85 5.10
N ARG A 46 -11.43 0.37 4.00
CA ARG A 46 -11.95 1.25 2.94
C ARG A 46 -13.01 2.23 3.44
N GLU A 47 -13.77 1.85 4.46
CA GLU A 47 -14.88 2.64 4.99
C GLU A 47 -14.46 3.49 6.18
N LYS A 48 -13.52 2.99 7.00
CA LYS A 48 -13.16 3.60 8.28
C LYS A 48 -11.82 4.36 8.29
N ALA A 49 -10.94 4.10 7.34
CA ALA A 49 -9.68 4.82 7.24
C ALA A 49 -9.93 6.22 6.67
N SER A 50 -9.49 7.24 7.39
CA SER A 50 -9.42 8.59 6.83
C SER A 50 -8.28 8.67 5.80
N ASP A 51 -8.31 9.71 4.97
CA ASP A 51 -7.24 9.99 4.02
C ASP A 51 -5.88 10.12 4.72
N ALA A 52 -5.83 10.78 5.89
CA ALA A 52 -4.62 10.89 6.69
C ALA A 52 -4.08 9.51 7.14
N LYS A 53 -4.94 8.59 7.60
CA LYS A 53 -4.52 7.22 7.96
C LYS A 53 -4.01 6.45 6.73
N SER A 54 -4.67 6.65 5.59
CA SER A 54 -4.28 6.05 4.32
C SER A 54 -2.92 6.58 3.85
N MET A 55 -2.66 7.88 3.97
CA MET A 55 -1.37 8.45 3.58
C MET A 55 -0.25 8.10 4.55
N PHE A 56 -0.55 8.03 5.85
CA PHE A 56 0.42 7.61 6.85
C PHE A 56 0.96 6.21 6.58
N TYR A 57 0.09 5.20 6.39
CA TYR A 57 0.60 3.84 6.12
C TYR A 57 1.36 3.77 4.79
N LEU A 58 0.93 4.53 3.77
CA LEU A 58 1.64 4.59 2.49
C LEU A 58 3.05 5.18 2.66
N ALA A 59 3.18 6.27 3.42
CA ALA A 59 4.45 6.90 3.74
C ALA A 59 5.35 5.93 4.51
N GLU A 60 4.85 5.34 5.60
CA GLU A 60 5.62 4.40 6.43
C GLU A 60 6.11 3.16 5.65
N GLY A 61 5.22 2.60 4.81
CA GLY A 61 5.46 1.37 4.07
C GLY A 61 6.28 1.54 2.80
N ASN A 62 6.18 2.69 2.10
CA ASN A 62 6.78 2.87 0.78
C ASN A 62 7.88 3.92 0.73
N MET A 63 7.84 4.96 1.58
CA MET A 63 8.83 6.03 1.56
C MET A 63 10.13 5.57 2.20
N VAL A 64 11.21 5.61 1.43
CA VAL A 64 12.54 5.16 1.87
C VAL A 64 13.48 6.32 2.16
N ASP A 65 13.24 7.47 1.54
CA ASP A 65 14.05 8.67 1.76
C ASP A 65 13.31 9.95 1.37
N VAL A 66 13.75 11.06 1.97
CA VAL A 66 13.30 12.41 1.67
C VAL A 66 14.53 13.31 1.62
N GLU A 67 14.75 13.95 0.49
CA GLU A 67 15.77 14.98 0.31
C GLU A 67 15.09 16.33 0.24
N VAL A 68 15.61 17.29 0.99
CA VAL A 68 15.08 18.66 1.07
C VAL A 68 16.20 19.60 0.68
N ALA A 69 15.94 20.46 -0.31
CA ALA A 69 16.84 21.53 -0.70
C ALA A 69 16.90 22.62 0.39
N ASP A 70 17.85 23.55 0.28
CA ASP A 70 17.83 24.76 1.10
C ASP A 70 16.65 25.65 0.69
N ILE A 71 15.86 26.09 1.67
CA ILE A 71 14.62 26.84 1.45
C ILE A 71 14.73 28.17 2.16
N ALA A 72 14.34 29.24 1.47
CA ALA A 72 14.24 30.56 2.08
C ALA A 72 13.03 30.65 3.01
N GLU A 73 13.10 31.46 4.07
CA GLU A 73 12.00 31.62 5.02
C GLU A 73 10.71 32.15 4.38
N ASP A 74 10.83 32.88 3.25
CA ASP A 74 9.71 33.45 2.49
C ASP A 74 9.22 32.55 1.35
N ASP A 75 9.72 31.31 1.23
CA ASP A 75 9.23 30.38 0.23
C ASP A 75 7.76 30.02 0.49
N PRO A 76 6.89 30.04 -0.54
CA PRO A 76 5.47 29.74 -0.37
C PRO A 76 5.18 28.34 0.18
N PHE A 77 6.14 27.40 0.07
CA PHE A 77 6.01 26.03 0.57
C PHE A 77 6.86 25.76 1.82
N ALA A 78 7.46 26.78 2.44
CA ALA A 78 8.38 26.60 3.56
C ALA A 78 7.72 25.82 4.72
N SER A 79 6.45 26.09 5.02
CA SER A 79 5.70 25.42 6.08
C SER A 79 5.53 23.93 5.80
N GLU A 80 5.04 23.57 4.61
CA GLU A 80 4.78 22.21 4.16
C GLU A 80 6.06 21.39 4.10
N ILE A 81 7.13 21.97 3.54
CA ILE A 81 8.40 21.29 3.41
C ILE A 81 9.05 21.07 4.78
N ASN A 82 9.03 22.08 5.66
CA ASN A 82 9.54 21.92 7.02
C ASN A 82 8.72 20.91 7.82
N GLY A 83 7.41 20.85 7.63
CA GLY A 83 6.54 19.83 8.20
C GLY A 83 6.94 18.42 7.76
N LEU A 84 7.07 18.20 6.45
CA LEU A 84 7.50 16.91 5.91
C LEU A 84 8.91 16.51 6.41
N LYS A 85 9.85 17.46 6.43
CA LYS A 85 11.20 17.26 6.95
C LYS A 85 11.17 16.88 8.43
N ASN A 86 10.43 17.60 9.26
CA ASN A 86 10.32 17.35 10.69
C ASN A 86 9.72 15.97 10.97
N TYR A 87 8.65 15.59 10.27
CA TYR A 87 8.12 14.23 10.36
C TYR A 87 9.17 13.18 9.96
N TRP A 88 9.87 13.39 8.84
CA TRP A 88 10.86 12.43 8.35
C TRP A 88 12.02 12.21 9.34
N ASP A 89 12.58 13.29 9.87
CA ASP A 89 13.76 13.26 10.73
C ASP A 89 13.47 12.70 12.13
N ASN A 90 12.23 12.80 12.62
CA ASN A 90 11.85 12.36 13.97
C ASN A 90 11.21 10.96 14.01
N ARG A 91 11.07 10.29 12.86
CA ARG A 91 10.61 8.90 12.80
C ARG A 91 11.58 7.98 13.51
N ASN A 92 11.06 7.13 14.40
CA ASN A 92 11.89 6.26 15.25
C ASN A 92 11.43 4.79 15.28
N GLY A 93 10.52 4.40 14.39
CA GLY A 93 10.02 3.03 14.27
C GLY A 93 8.92 2.66 15.27
N ASP A 94 8.61 3.54 16.23
CA ASP A 94 7.38 3.47 17.02
C ASP A 94 6.23 4.04 16.18
N MET A 95 5.26 3.18 15.84
CA MET A 95 4.18 3.55 14.94
C MET A 95 3.22 4.60 15.53
N GLN A 96 2.99 4.59 16.85
CA GLN A 96 2.15 5.59 17.50
C GLN A 96 2.85 6.94 17.49
N ASN A 97 4.12 6.99 17.89
CA ASN A 97 4.90 8.23 17.87
C ASN A 97 5.05 8.78 16.44
N ASN A 98 5.29 7.90 15.45
CA ASN A 98 5.33 8.32 14.04
C ASN A 98 3.99 8.90 13.56
N TRP A 99 2.87 8.35 14.01
CA TRP A 99 1.54 8.88 13.69
C TRP A 99 1.30 10.26 14.33
N ASP A 100 1.75 10.46 15.56
CA ASP A 100 1.65 11.74 16.25
C ASP A 100 2.47 12.83 15.54
N TRP A 101 3.70 12.49 15.10
CA TRP A 101 4.49 13.37 14.24
C TRP A 101 3.83 13.62 12.88
N PHE A 102 3.30 12.58 12.25
CA PHE A 102 2.63 12.71 10.95
C PHE A 102 1.46 13.69 11.06
N THR A 103 0.57 13.50 12.03
CA THR A 103 -0.60 14.37 12.20
C THR A 103 -0.27 15.78 12.67
N SER A 104 0.84 15.96 13.38
CA SER A 104 1.29 17.29 13.83
C SER A 104 2.00 18.09 12.73
N CYS A 105 2.62 17.42 11.76
CA CYS A 105 3.50 18.07 10.78
C CYS A 105 2.99 18.01 9.33
N ILE A 106 2.13 17.05 8.99
CA ILE A 106 1.69 16.81 7.62
C ILE A 106 0.30 17.38 7.42
N THR A 107 0.19 18.35 6.51
CA THR A 107 -1.09 18.93 6.10
C THR A 107 -1.81 18.03 5.10
N ASN A 108 -3.09 18.32 4.83
CA ASN A 108 -3.85 17.61 3.80
C ASN A 108 -3.24 17.81 2.40
N ASP A 109 -2.67 18.98 2.11
CA ASP A 109 -2.05 19.25 0.82
C ASP A 109 -0.81 18.37 0.62
N VAL A 110 0.04 18.25 1.64
CA VAL A 110 1.17 17.32 1.63
C VAL A 110 0.70 15.87 1.47
N CYS A 111 -0.46 15.50 2.04
CA CYS A 111 -1.05 14.18 1.83
C CYS A 111 -1.41 13.93 0.35
N PHE A 112 -1.99 14.90 -0.34
CA PHE A 112 -2.27 14.79 -1.77
C PHE A 112 -0.98 14.69 -2.60
N ASP A 113 0.03 15.50 -2.29
CA ASP A 113 1.31 15.44 -3.00
C ASP A 113 2.04 14.10 -2.78
N LEU A 114 2.00 13.55 -1.55
CA LEU A 114 2.53 12.21 -1.25
C LEU A 114 1.77 11.12 -2.02
N TYR A 115 0.47 11.26 -2.21
CA TYR A 115 -0.30 10.33 -3.03
C TYR A 115 0.07 10.41 -4.51
N ASP A 116 0.30 11.62 -5.04
CA ASP A 116 0.78 11.83 -6.39
C ASP A 116 2.17 11.24 -6.60
N ALA A 117 3.08 11.46 -5.64
CA ALA A 117 4.38 10.80 -5.61
C ALA A 117 4.27 9.27 -5.57
N TYR A 118 3.36 8.73 -4.76
CA TYR A 118 3.11 7.29 -4.68
C TYR A 118 2.69 6.74 -6.05
N LYS A 119 1.71 7.36 -6.72
CA LYS A 119 1.26 6.95 -8.05
C LYS A 119 2.37 7.03 -9.09
N ALA A 120 3.10 8.15 -9.13
CA ALA A 120 4.16 8.40 -10.11
C ALA A 120 5.35 7.44 -9.95
N THR A 121 5.59 6.94 -8.73
CA THR A 121 6.70 6.04 -8.44
C THR A 121 6.37 4.56 -8.62
N ARG A 122 5.10 4.18 -8.90
CA ARG A 122 4.74 2.77 -9.11
C ARG A 122 5.32 2.22 -10.40
N ARG A 123 5.73 0.94 -10.37
CA ARG A 123 5.97 0.19 -11.62
C ARG A 123 4.64 -0.11 -12.29
N VAL A 124 4.50 0.30 -13.55
CA VAL A 124 3.43 -0.20 -14.41
C VAL A 124 3.78 -1.64 -14.75
N MET A 125 3.07 -2.58 -14.13
CA MET A 125 3.16 -3.98 -14.53
C MET A 125 2.60 -4.09 -15.96
N PRO A 126 3.31 -4.76 -16.89
CA PRO A 126 2.75 -5.04 -18.20
C PRO A 126 1.38 -5.70 -18.00
N LYS A 127 0.35 -5.17 -18.66
CA LYS A 127 -0.94 -5.87 -18.71
C LYS A 127 -0.63 -7.23 -19.34
N ILE A 128 -0.79 -8.30 -18.59
CA ILE A 128 -0.81 -9.64 -19.18
C ILE A 128 -2.04 -9.61 -20.09
N GLU A 129 -1.81 -9.57 -21.40
CA GLU A 129 -2.88 -9.70 -22.37
C GLU A 129 -3.65 -10.97 -22.03
N SER A 130 -4.97 -10.85 -21.86
CA SER A 130 -5.85 -11.93 -21.39
C SER A 130 -5.72 -13.20 -22.23
N GLU A 131 -5.18 -13.11 -23.44
CA GLU A 131 -4.87 -14.21 -24.33
C GLU A 131 -3.82 -15.19 -23.77
N ILE A 132 -2.89 -14.73 -22.92
CA ILE A 132 -1.87 -15.61 -22.31
C ILE A 132 -2.44 -16.44 -21.15
N LEU A 133 -3.47 -15.94 -20.47
CA LEU A 133 -4.14 -16.63 -19.36
C LEU A 133 -5.30 -17.52 -19.83
N GLN A 134 -5.80 -17.30 -21.06
CA GLN A 134 -6.74 -18.20 -21.71
C GLN A 134 -5.97 -19.26 -22.51
N GLY A 135 -5.23 -20.11 -21.81
CA GLY A 135 -4.89 -21.41 -22.38
C GLY A 135 -6.15 -22.10 -22.90
N PRO A 136 -6.06 -22.94 -23.94
CA PRO A 136 -7.22 -23.67 -24.44
C PRO A 136 -7.92 -24.37 -23.26
N PRO A 137 -9.27 -24.37 -23.21
CA PRO A 137 -10.00 -25.02 -22.13
C PRO A 137 -9.46 -26.43 -21.92
N PRO A 138 -9.30 -26.88 -20.67
CA PRO A 138 -8.72 -28.19 -20.38
C PRO A 138 -9.45 -29.26 -21.17
N ASP A 139 -8.70 -30.13 -21.85
CA ASP A 139 -9.26 -31.23 -22.62
C ASP A 139 -10.18 -32.06 -21.71
N ILE A 140 -11.44 -32.17 -22.11
CA ILE A 140 -12.48 -32.91 -21.40
C ILE A 140 -12.06 -34.36 -21.14
N ALA A 141 -11.16 -34.92 -21.98
CA ALA A 141 -10.60 -36.26 -21.80
C ALA A 141 -9.65 -36.37 -20.59
N THR A 142 -9.07 -35.25 -20.15
CA THR A 142 -8.08 -35.18 -19.05
C THR A 142 -8.61 -34.50 -17.78
N ASP A 143 -9.84 -33.98 -17.80
CA ASP A 143 -10.46 -33.30 -16.66
C ASP A 143 -10.85 -34.30 -15.55
N PRO A 144 -10.17 -34.29 -14.39
CA PRO A 144 -10.45 -35.21 -13.29
C PRO A 144 -11.83 -34.98 -12.65
N LYS A 145 -12.52 -33.87 -12.95
CA LYS A 145 -13.87 -33.59 -12.42
C LYS A 145 -14.98 -34.35 -13.15
N LYS A 146 -14.74 -34.96 -14.32
CA LYS A 146 -15.74 -35.75 -15.07
C LYS A 146 -15.58 -37.27 -14.99
N THR A 147 -14.45 -37.79 -14.50
CA THR A 147 -14.23 -39.24 -14.35
C THR A 147 -14.83 -39.84 -13.07
N GLY A 148 -15.52 -39.03 -12.25
CA GLY A 148 -16.19 -39.46 -11.01
C GLY A 148 -17.65 -39.90 -11.17
N SER A 149 -18.00 -40.71 -12.17
CA SER A 149 -19.35 -41.31 -12.26
C SER A 149 -19.30 -42.81 -11.94
N GLY A 150 -19.57 -43.17 -10.68
CA GLY A 150 -19.77 -44.59 -10.37
C GLY A 150 -19.63 -45.05 -8.93
N ARG A 151 -20.33 -44.45 -7.96
CA ARG A 151 -20.72 -45.19 -6.75
C ARG A 151 -22.13 -44.80 -6.33
N LYS A 152 -23.12 -45.57 -6.83
CA LYS A 152 -24.48 -45.58 -6.28
C LYS A 152 -24.39 -45.96 -4.80
N ARG A 153 -24.51 -44.98 -3.89
CA ARG A 153 -24.78 -45.24 -2.47
C ARG A 153 -26.23 -45.72 -2.37
N SER A 154 -26.40 -47.03 -2.16
CA SER A 154 -27.67 -47.62 -1.72
C SER A 154 -28.01 -47.08 -0.33
N THR A 155 -29.07 -46.29 -0.24
CA THR A 155 -29.69 -45.90 1.03
C THR A 155 -30.57 -47.05 1.51
N LYS A 156 -30.10 -47.81 2.49
CA LYS A 156 -30.92 -48.78 3.21
C LYS A 156 -31.82 -48.02 4.17
N LYS A 157 -33.11 -47.96 3.84
CA LYS A 157 -34.19 -47.47 4.71
C LYS A 157 -34.33 -48.47 5.87
N SER A 158 -33.93 -48.10 7.08
CA SER A 158 -34.33 -48.81 8.30
C SER A 158 -35.60 -48.14 8.84
N ALA A 159 -36.72 -48.83 8.67
CA ALA A 159 -37.98 -48.56 9.34
C ALA A 159 -38.19 -49.69 10.36
N SER A 160 -38.41 -49.33 11.63
CA SER A 160 -38.93 -50.16 12.72
C SER A 160 -38.61 -49.42 14.04
N THR A 161 -39.48 -49.27 15.03
CA THR A 161 -40.89 -49.59 15.26
C THR A 161 -41.30 -48.76 16.48
#